data_AF-A0A1Q9E2R9-F1
#
_entry.id   AF-A0A1Q9E2R9-F1
#
_cell.length_a   1.000
_cell.length_b   1.000
_cell.length_c   1.000
_cell.angle_alpha   90.00
_cell.angle_beta   90.00
_cell.angle_gamma   90.00
#
_symmetry.space_group_name_H-M   'P 1'
#
loop_
_entity.id
_entity.type
_entity.pdbx_description
1 polymer ?
#
loop_
_entity_poly.entity_id
_entity_poly.type
_entity_poly.pdbx_seq_one_letter_code
_entity_poly.pdbx_strand_id
1 'polypeptide(L)'
;MQSLDSSCNIGPAALPPMQLHVTTVITLQTALLVFLQFGEKALPSLFAARKACHAGSGALMLFLDSRDPLARAYVYLVVVTSLTMTWRLVKWVPAFRFGADYDVGISVYLLIVAAWFHMQEPVRALAPLFFADPAGAIVGKFCSKRGFNRAWYENKTIMGTLAVLVVAYLSLDAPVFLPRAILAVLCALAEAFGGDPRL
;
A
#
# COMPACT_ATOMS: atom_id res chain seq x y z
N MET A 1 26.77 48.60 -23.82
CA MET A 1 25.54 48.56 -23.00
C MET A 1 24.70 47.41 -23.54
N GLN A 2 24.98 46.19 -23.07
CA GLN A 2 24.33 44.95 -23.53
C GLN A 2 23.01 44.78 -22.77
N SER A 3 21.90 44.65 -23.50
CA SER A 3 20.60 44.32 -22.94
C SER A 3 20.63 42.86 -22.46
N LEU A 4 20.42 42.68 -21.16
CA LEU A 4 20.22 41.35 -20.58
C LEU A 4 18.84 40.84 -20.98
N ASP A 5 18.84 39.86 -21.87
CA ASP A 5 17.68 39.02 -22.17
C ASP A 5 17.23 38.30 -20.90
N SER A 6 16.15 38.79 -20.29
CA SER A 6 15.34 38.05 -19.32
C SER A 6 14.55 36.97 -20.07
N SER A 7 15.20 35.85 -20.36
CA SER A 7 14.52 34.65 -20.82
C SER A 7 13.63 34.12 -19.69
N CYS A 8 12.34 34.44 -19.80
CA CYS A 8 11.26 33.88 -19.01
C CYS A 8 11.27 32.35 -19.18
N ASN A 9 11.80 31.67 -18.17
CA ASN A 9 11.87 30.22 -18.10
C ASN A 9 10.47 29.71 -17.73
N ILE A 10 9.56 29.68 -18.71
CA ILE A 10 8.25 29.03 -18.57
C ILE A 10 8.50 27.52 -18.66
N GLY A 11 9.03 26.95 -17.58
CA GLY A 11 8.89 25.52 -17.35
C GLY A 11 7.40 25.16 -17.38
N PRO A 12 7.01 23.95 -17.83
CA PRO A 12 5.62 23.54 -17.85
C PRO A 12 5.04 23.76 -16.45
N ALA A 13 4.00 24.58 -16.36
CA ALA A 13 3.31 24.85 -15.10
C ALA A 13 2.94 23.48 -14.49
N ALA A 14 3.64 23.11 -13.42
CA ALA A 14 3.35 21.89 -12.69
C ALA A 14 1.87 21.97 -12.32
N LEU A 15 1.08 21.02 -12.82
CA LEU A 15 -0.35 20.97 -12.50
C LEU A 15 -0.46 21.02 -10.97
N PRO A 16 -1.30 21.92 -10.43
CA PRO A 16 -1.48 22.00 -8.99
C PRO A 16 -1.83 20.60 -8.48
N PRO A 17 -1.21 20.13 -7.39
CA PRO A 17 -1.49 18.79 -6.87
C PRO A 17 -3.00 18.71 -6.63
N MET A 18 -3.65 17.68 -7.16
CA MET A 18 -5.08 17.45 -6.95
C MET A 18 -5.32 17.30 -5.44
N GLN A 19 -5.85 18.36 -4.81
CA GLN A 19 -6.18 18.34 -3.39
C GLN A 19 -7.59 17.81 -3.23
N LEU A 20 -7.70 16.53 -2.87
CA LEU A 20 -8.99 15.96 -2.47
C LEU A 20 -9.28 16.36 -1.04
N HIS A 21 -10.51 16.81 -0.78
CA HIS A 21 -10.96 17.09 0.58
C HIS A 21 -10.93 15.79 1.41
N VAL A 22 -10.47 15.88 2.67
CA VAL A 22 -10.28 14.73 3.56
C VAL A 22 -11.54 13.86 3.67
N THR A 23 -12.73 14.47 3.73
CA THR A 23 -14.00 13.75 3.80
C THR A 23 -14.31 12.97 2.54
N THR A 24 -13.92 13.47 1.36
CA THR A 24 -14.06 12.75 0.09
C THR A 24 -13.20 11.50 0.09
N VAL A 25 -11.94 11.61 0.52
CA VAL A 25 -11.03 10.47 0.62
C VAL A 25 -11.55 9.43 1.62
N ILE A 26 -12.00 9.86 2.80
CA ILE A 26 -12.62 8.98 3.82
C ILE A 26 -13.86 8.28 3.27
N THR A 27 -14.72 9.00 2.54
CA THR A 27 -15.94 8.43 1.97
C THR A 27 -15.62 7.37 0.92
N LEU A 28 -14.70 7.66 0.00
CA LEU A 28 -14.24 6.72 -1.02
C LEU A 28 -13.56 5.49 -0.38
N GLN A 29 -12.73 5.71 0.63
CA GLN A 29 -12.06 4.63 1.36
C GLN A 29 -13.06 3.74 2.09
N THR A 30 -14.05 4.33 2.77
CA THR A 30 -15.09 3.58 3.47
C THR A 30 -15.93 2.77 2.48
N ALA A 31 -16.34 3.39 1.36
CA ALA A 31 -17.08 2.71 0.30
C ALA A 31 -16.27 1.54 -0.29
N LEU A 32 -14.98 1.73 -0.56
CA LEU A 32 -14.07 0.68 -1.03
C LEU A 32 -13.99 -0.49 -0.04
N LEU A 33 -13.77 -0.21 1.25
CA LEU A 33 -13.66 -1.25 2.29
C LEU A 33 -14.97 -2.03 2.45
N VAL A 34 -16.12 -1.35 2.47
CA VAL A 34 -17.44 -2.00 2.56
C VAL A 34 -17.71 -2.86 1.31
N PHE A 35 -17.45 -2.32 0.11
CA PHE A 35 -17.59 -3.06 -1.13
C PHE A 35 -16.70 -4.30 -1.15
N LEU A 36 -15.44 -4.18 -0.78
CA LEU A 36 -14.53 -5.32 -0.79
C LEU A 36 -14.82 -6.33 0.33
N GLN A 37 -15.30 -5.91 1.50
CA GLN A 37 -15.60 -6.82 2.62
C GLN A 37 -16.88 -7.62 2.35
N PHE A 38 -17.92 -7.01 1.78
CA PHE A 38 -19.24 -7.63 1.62
C PHE A 38 -19.63 -7.95 0.16
N GLY A 39 -18.87 -7.46 -0.82
CA GLY A 39 -19.12 -7.67 -2.25
C GLY A 39 -18.56 -8.99 -2.80
N GLU A 40 -18.73 -10.10 -2.07
CA GLU A 40 -18.23 -11.42 -2.49
C GLU A 40 -18.82 -11.88 -3.82
N LYS A 41 -20.05 -11.48 -4.13
CA LYS A 41 -20.71 -11.78 -5.42
C LYS A 41 -20.04 -11.05 -6.58
N ALA A 42 -19.53 -9.83 -6.36
CA ALA A 42 -18.91 -9.01 -7.39
C ALA A 42 -17.43 -9.38 -7.61
N LEU A 43 -16.71 -9.71 -6.53
CA LEU A 43 -15.30 -10.10 -6.58
C LEU A 43 -15.08 -11.37 -5.76
N PRO A 44 -15.36 -12.57 -6.30
CA PRO A 44 -15.34 -13.82 -5.52
C PRO A 44 -13.94 -14.26 -5.10
N SER A 45 -12.90 -13.82 -5.82
CA SER A 45 -11.52 -14.18 -5.49
C SER A 45 -11.04 -13.44 -4.22
N LEU A 46 -10.82 -14.19 -3.14
CA LEU A 46 -10.21 -13.66 -1.90
C LEU A 46 -8.86 -12.99 -2.16
N PHE A 47 -8.01 -13.64 -2.96
CA PHE A 47 -6.73 -13.07 -3.39
C PHE A 47 -6.90 -11.69 -4.05
N ALA A 48 -7.83 -11.56 -5.00
CA ALA A 48 -8.07 -10.29 -5.68
C ALA A 48 -8.63 -9.24 -4.71
N ALA A 49 -9.57 -9.61 -3.84
CA ALA A 49 -10.15 -8.71 -2.85
C ALA A 49 -9.09 -8.19 -1.86
N ARG A 50 -8.20 -9.08 -1.37
CA ARG A 50 -7.09 -8.73 -0.50
C ARG A 50 -6.13 -7.74 -1.16
N LYS A 51 -5.67 -8.04 -2.38
CA LYS A 51 -4.71 -7.17 -3.08
C LYS A 51 -5.34 -5.84 -3.53
N ALA A 52 -6.61 -5.86 -3.93
CA ALA A 52 -7.37 -4.63 -4.20
C ALA A 52 -7.57 -3.79 -2.94
N CYS A 53 -7.85 -4.42 -1.78
CA CYS A 53 -7.96 -3.73 -0.51
C CYS A 53 -6.63 -3.10 -0.13
N HIS A 54 -5.54 -3.86 -0.17
CA HIS A 54 -4.20 -3.38 0.18
C HIS A 54 -3.75 -2.22 -0.71
N ALA A 55 -3.70 -2.43 -2.03
CA ALA A 55 -3.22 -1.41 -2.97
C ALA A 55 -4.20 -0.24 -3.08
N GLY A 56 -5.51 -0.50 -3.13
CA GLY A 56 -6.54 0.54 -3.25
C GLY A 56 -6.65 1.40 -2.01
N SER A 57 -6.60 0.79 -0.82
CA SER A 57 -6.58 1.53 0.44
C SER A 57 -5.31 2.36 0.58
N GLY A 58 -4.16 1.77 0.25
CA GLY A 58 -2.90 2.49 0.24
C GLY A 58 -2.90 3.67 -0.74
N ALA A 59 -3.45 3.50 -1.95
CA ALA A 59 -3.58 4.59 -2.91
C ALA A 59 -4.42 5.75 -2.38
N LEU A 60 -5.57 5.47 -1.76
CA LEU A 60 -6.42 6.51 -1.16
C LEU A 60 -5.75 7.16 0.07
N MET A 61 -5.03 6.39 0.89
CA MET A 61 -4.27 6.91 2.03
C MET A 61 -3.18 7.91 1.61
N LEU A 62 -2.60 7.80 0.41
CA LEU A 62 -1.63 8.78 -0.10
C LEU A 62 -2.21 10.19 -0.30
N PHE A 63 -3.55 10.31 -0.36
CA PHE A 63 -4.25 11.60 -0.44
C PHE A 63 -4.64 12.16 0.94
N LEU A 64 -4.40 11.41 2.02
CA LEU A 64 -4.62 11.91 3.38
C LEU A 64 -3.41 12.72 3.85
N ASP A 65 -3.67 13.79 4.58
CA ASP A 65 -2.66 14.52 5.34
C ASP A 65 -2.59 13.95 6.77
N SER A 66 -1.43 13.46 7.19
CA SER A 66 -1.22 12.94 8.53
C SER A 66 -1.29 14.03 9.62
N ARG A 67 -1.20 15.31 9.24
CA ARG A 67 -1.37 16.46 10.13
C ARG A 67 -2.84 16.83 10.36
N ASP A 68 -3.75 16.38 9.49
CA ASP A 68 -5.19 16.56 9.68
C ASP A 68 -5.70 15.65 10.82
N PRO A 69 -6.29 16.21 11.90
CA PRO A 69 -6.84 15.43 13.00
C PRO A 69 -7.92 14.43 12.59
N LEU A 70 -8.76 14.78 11.60
CA LEU A 70 -9.83 13.91 11.10
C LEU A 70 -9.24 12.71 10.35
N ALA A 71 -8.21 12.93 9.54
CA ALA A 71 -7.50 11.85 8.84
C ALA A 71 -6.86 10.88 9.84
N ARG A 72 -6.20 11.38 10.90
CA ARG A 72 -5.63 10.53 11.96
C ARG A 72 -6.71 9.72 12.69
N ALA A 73 -7.78 10.37 13.13
CA ALA A 73 -8.89 9.70 13.82
C ALA A 73 -9.48 8.58 12.96
N TYR A 74 -9.65 8.84 11.66
CA TYR A 74 -10.10 7.84 10.70
C TYR A 74 -9.11 6.66 10.56
N VAL A 75 -7.81 6.93 10.39
CA VAL A 75 -6.80 5.86 10.28
C VAL A 75 -6.74 5.02 11.55
N TYR A 76 -6.81 5.63 12.74
CA TYR A 76 -6.85 4.90 14.01
C TYR A 76 -8.09 4.04 14.12
N LEU A 77 -9.26 4.54 13.69
CA LEU A 77 -10.48 3.74 13.65
C LEU A 77 -10.32 2.52 12.74
N VAL A 78 -9.78 2.69 11.52
CA VAL A 78 -9.52 1.59 10.58
C VAL A 78 -8.52 0.58 11.16
N VAL A 79 -7.46 1.04 11.81
CA VAL A 79 -6.45 0.18 12.46
C VAL A 79 -7.07 -0.62 13.60
N VAL A 80 -7.78 0.03 14.52
CA VAL A 80 -8.39 -0.64 15.68
C VAL A 80 -9.43 -1.66 15.23
N THR A 81 -10.31 -1.29 14.30
CA THR A 81 -11.36 -2.20 13.79
C THR A 81 -10.76 -3.38 13.03
N SER A 82 -9.78 -3.15 12.16
CA SER A 82 -9.09 -4.22 11.43
C SER A 82 -8.36 -5.17 12.37
N LEU A 83 -7.60 -4.67 13.35
CA LEU A 83 -6.92 -5.51 14.35
C LEU A 83 -7.92 -6.30 15.21
N THR A 84 -9.02 -5.68 15.61
CA THR A 84 -10.10 -6.34 16.36
C THR A 84 -10.66 -7.52 15.58
N MET A 85 -10.84 -7.37 14.26
CA MET A 85 -11.30 -8.45 13.37
C MET A 85 -10.22 -9.51 13.15
N THR A 86 -8.99 -9.11 12.84
CA THR A 86 -7.84 -10.02 12.60
C THR A 86 -7.54 -10.90 13.80
N TRP A 87 -7.61 -10.37 15.02
CA TRP A 87 -7.33 -11.12 16.26
C TRP A 87 -8.58 -11.72 16.91
N ARG A 88 -9.72 -11.72 16.21
CA ARG A 88 -11.00 -12.30 16.65
C ARG A 88 -11.41 -11.86 18.07
N LEU A 89 -11.09 -10.62 18.44
CA LEU A 89 -11.40 -10.06 19.78
C LEU A 89 -12.90 -9.97 20.02
N VAL A 90 -13.69 -9.90 18.95
CA VAL A 90 -15.15 -9.83 18.99
C VAL A 90 -15.76 -10.96 18.15
N LYS A 91 -16.31 -11.98 18.83
CA LYS A 91 -16.75 -13.24 18.18
C LYS A 91 -17.95 -13.11 17.24
N TRP A 92 -18.82 -12.12 17.45
CA TRP A 92 -20.03 -11.92 16.65
C TRP A 92 -19.79 -11.16 15.34
N VAL A 93 -18.60 -10.58 15.16
CA VAL A 93 -18.22 -9.89 13.93
C VAL A 93 -17.72 -10.94 12.90
N PRO A 94 -18.13 -10.84 11.62
CA PRO A 94 -17.63 -11.73 10.56
C PRO A 94 -16.10 -11.76 10.48
N ALA A 95 -15.56 -12.85 9.95
CA ALA A 95 -14.12 -12.96 9.72
C ALA A 95 -13.62 -11.87 8.77
N PHE A 96 -12.38 -11.42 9.01
CA PHE A 96 -11.76 -10.39 8.19
C PHE A 96 -11.44 -10.97 6.81
N ARG A 97 -12.04 -10.41 5.75
CA ARG A 97 -11.93 -11.01 4.42
C ARG A 97 -10.52 -10.87 3.82
N PHE A 98 -9.75 -9.91 4.31
CA PHE A 98 -8.47 -9.51 3.71
C PHE A 98 -7.26 -10.19 4.36
N GLY A 99 -7.46 -11.08 5.32
CA GLY A 99 -6.38 -11.77 6.04
C GLY A 99 -6.80 -13.09 6.65
N ALA A 100 -5.82 -13.87 7.08
CA ALA A 100 -6.08 -14.99 7.96
C ALA A 100 -6.36 -14.48 9.39
N ASP A 101 -7.01 -15.33 10.19
CA ASP A 101 -7.07 -15.09 11.64
C ASP A 101 -5.64 -15.04 12.19
N TYR A 102 -5.37 -14.05 13.04
CA TYR A 102 -4.06 -13.80 13.66
C TYR A 102 -2.94 -13.48 12.64
N ASP A 103 -3.28 -12.85 11.51
CA ASP A 103 -2.30 -12.43 10.50
C ASP A 103 -1.35 -11.34 11.04
N VAL A 104 -0.13 -11.77 11.37
CA VAL A 104 0.95 -10.91 11.87
C VAL A 104 1.37 -9.88 10.83
N GLY A 105 1.35 -10.23 9.54
CA GLY A 105 1.75 -9.32 8.46
C GLY A 105 0.83 -8.11 8.35
N ILE A 106 -0.48 -8.34 8.40
CA ILE A 106 -1.49 -7.27 8.45
C ILE A 106 -1.34 -6.45 9.73
N SER A 107 -1.05 -7.10 10.86
CA SER A 107 -0.87 -6.41 12.13
C SER A 107 0.32 -5.44 12.07
N VAL A 108 1.48 -5.90 11.60
CA VAL A 108 2.67 -5.05 11.41
C VAL A 108 2.40 -3.92 10.43
N TYR A 109 1.75 -4.21 9.30
CA TYR A 109 1.35 -3.20 8.32
C TYR A 109 0.51 -2.07 8.97
N LEU A 110 -0.53 -2.43 9.71
CA LEU A 110 -1.43 -1.47 10.36
C LEU A 110 -0.71 -0.65 11.43
N LEU A 111 0.19 -1.28 12.20
CA LEU A 111 0.98 -0.59 13.21
C LEU A 111 1.98 0.40 12.60
N ILE A 112 2.63 0.05 11.48
CA ILE A 112 3.51 0.99 10.75
C ILE A 112 2.71 2.20 10.27
N VAL A 113 1.54 1.97 9.65
CA VAL A 113 0.66 3.06 9.18
C VAL A 113 0.21 3.94 10.35
N ALA A 114 -0.24 3.33 11.46
CA ALA A 114 -0.64 4.07 12.66
C ALA A 114 0.50 4.91 13.24
N ALA A 115 1.71 4.34 13.31
CA ALA A 115 2.89 5.04 13.80
C ALA A 115 3.24 6.24 12.90
N TRP A 116 3.16 6.08 11.58
CA TRP A 116 3.42 7.17 10.63
C TRP A 116 2.43 8.34 10.78
N PHE A 117 1.14 8.03 10.94
CA PHE A 117 0.12 9.04 11.22
C PHE A 117 0.28 9.67 12.62
N HIS A 118 0.76 8.90 13.60
CA HIS A 118 1.05 9.42 14.93
C HIS A 118 2.21 10.42 14.92
N MET A 119 3.29 10.10 14.21
CA MET A 119 4.45 10.99 14.03
C MET A 119 4.18 12.15 13.06
N GLN A 120 3.04 12.14 12.35
CA GLN A 120 2.65 13.16 11.37
C GLN A 120 3.66 13.29 10.21
N GLU A 121 4.26 12.16 9.82
CA GLU A 121 5.19 12.06 8.71
C GLU A 121 4.45 12.02 7.37
N PRO A 122 5.10 12.42 6.25
CA PRO A 122 4.46 12.42 4.94
C PRO A 122 4.09 10.99 4.52
N VAL A 123 2.80 10.76 4.27
CA VAL A 123 2.24 9.44 3.94
C VAL A 123 2.84 8.87 2.65
N ARG A 124 3.33 9.73 1.76
CA ARG A 124 4.02 9.34 0.51
C ARG A 124 5.24 8.46 0.73
N ALA A 125 5.93 8.61 1.86
CA ALA A 125 7.05 7.75 2.21
C ALA A 125 6.63 6.27 2.39
N LEU A 126 5.35 5.99 2.66
CA LEU A 126 4.79 4.64 2.79
C LEU A 126 4.34 4.01 1.46
N ALA A 127 4.43 4.71 0.33
CA ALA A 127 3.95 4.17 -0.96
C ALA A 127 4.51 2.78 -1.31
N PRO A 128 5.79 2.43 -1.01
CA PRO A 128 6.29 1.06 -1.21
C PRO A 128 5.54 0.01 -0.41
N LEU A 129 5.16 0.32 0.83
CA LEU A 129 4.41 -0.57 1.71
C LEU A 129 3.01 -0.88 1.13
N PHE A 130 2.43 0.05 0.38
CA PHE A 130 1.11 -0.06 -0.22
C PHE A 130 1.09 -0.85 -1.53
N PHE A 131 2.15 -0.76 -2.34
CA PHE A 131 2.12 -1.26 -3.70
C PHE A 131 3.07 -2.43 -3.98
N ALA A 132 4.21 -2.51 -3.29
CA ALA A 132 5.24 -3.47 -3.63
C ALA A 132 4.77 -4.92 -3.37
N ASP A 133 4.17 -5.20 -2.22
CA ASP A 133 3.63 -6.53 -1.91
C ASP A 133 2.49 -6.97 -2.86
N PRO A 134 1.46 -6.14 -3.13
CA PRO A 134 0.46 -6.50 -4.13
C PRO A 134 1.03 -6.76 -5.52
N ALA A 135 2.00 -5.95 -5.97
CA ALA A 135 2.66 -6.15 -7.25
C ALA A 135 3.42 -7.48 -7.29
N GLY A 136 4.20 -7.78 -6.24
CA GLY A 136 4.93 -9.04 -6.12
C GLY A 136 4.02 -10.27 -6.19
N ALA A 137 2.91 -10.24 -5.45
CA ALA A 137 1.95 -11.33 -5.44
C ALA A 137 1.22 -11.50 -6.79
N ILE A 138 0.80 -10.41 -7.43
CA ILE A 138 0.10 -10.44 -8.72
C ILE A 138 1.03 -10.94 -9.83
N VAL A 139 2.22 -10.35 -9.97
CA VAL A 139 3.21 -10.74 -10.99
C VAL A 139 3.69 -12.16 -10.73
N GLY A 140 4.01 -12.50 -9.49
CA GLY A 140 4.42 -13.85 -9.11
C GLY A 140 3.38 -14.90 -9.50
N LYS A 141 2.12 -14.70 -9.11
CA LYS A 141 1.01 -15.62 -9.45
C LYS A 141 0.79 -15.73 -10.96
N PHE A 142 0.87 -14.62 -11.69
CA PHE A 142 0.72 -14.60 -13.14
C PHE A 142 1.84 -15.37 -13.85
N CYS A 143 3.09 -15.12 -13.50
CA CYS A 143 4.25 -15.80 -14.10
C CYS A 143 4.28 -17.29 -13.73
N SER A 144 3.89 -17.66 -12.51
CA SER A 144 3.79 -19.07 -12.09
C SER A 144 2.74 -19.84 -12.88
N LYS A 145 1.58 -19.23 -13.16
CA LYS A 145 0.55 -19.83 -14.02
C LYS A 145 1.03 -20.08 -15.45
N ARG A 146 2.05 -19.34 -15.91
CA ARG A 146 2.65 -19.50 -17.25
C ARG A 146 3.87 -20.43 -17.26
N GLY A 147 4.27 -20.99 -16.11
CA GLY A 147 5.41 -21.91 -15.99
C GLY A 147 6.79 -21.24 -16.01
N PHE A 148 6.86 -19.90 -16.03
CA PHE A 148 8.13 -19.15 -16.12
C PHE A 148 8.53 -18.49 -14.80
N ASN A 149 8.21 -19.11 -13.66
CA ASN A 149 8.50 -18.53 -12.35
C ASN A 149 8.94 -19.59 -11.36
N ARG A 150 10.20 -19.54 -10.95
CA ARG A 150 10.77 -20.45 -9.94
C ARG A 150 10.61 -19.85 -8.56
N ALA A 151 10.33 -20.72 -7.59
CA ALA A 151 10.47 -20.36 -6.19
C ALA A 151 11.96 -20.17 -5.87
N TRP A 152 12.27 -19.22 -5.00
CA TRP A 152 13.64 -18.99 -4.52
C TRP A 152 13.76 -19.07 -3.00
N TYR A 153 12.69 -18.71 -2.27
CA TYR A 153 12.61 -18.86 -0.82
C TYR A 153 11.19 -19.30 -0.45
N GLU A 154 11.05 -20.51 0.08
CA GLU A 154 9.75 -21.12 0.37
C GLU A 154 8.75 -21.00 -0.80
N ASN A 155 7.70 -20.19 -0.63
CA ASN A 155 6.64 -19.95 -1.62
C ASN A 155 6.86 -18.67 -2.44
N LYS A 156 7.95 -17.95 -2.18
CA LYS A 156 8.31 -16.69 -2.81
C LYS A 156 9.00 -16.96 -4.12
N THR A 157 8.68 -16.14 -5.11
CA THR A 157 9.03 -16.41 -6.50
C THR A 157 9.91 -15.30 -7.07
N ILE A 158 10.84 -15.66 -7.96
CA ILE A 158 11.83 -14.71 -8.47
C ILE A 158 11.13 -13.52 -9.15
N MET A 159 10.11 -13.79 -9.97
CA MET A 159 9.38 -12.74 -10.66
C MET A 159 8.54 -11.87 -9.71
N GLY A 160 8.04 -12.46 -8.63
CA GLY A 160 7.34 -11.72 -7.57
C GLY A 160 8.28 -10.75 -6.86
N THR A 161 9.41 -11.25 -6.36
CA THR A 161 10.40 -10.43 -5.65
C THR A 161 11.03 -9.36 -6.56
N LEU A 162 11.24 -9.65 -7.84
CA LEU A 162 11.65 -8.63 -8.82
C LEU A 162 10.60 -7.53 -8.97
N ALA A 163 9.32 -7.87 -9.00
CA ALA A 163 8.25 -6.87 -9.04
C ALA A 163 8.18 -6.03 -7.76
N VAL A 164 8.39 -6.64 -6.57
CA VAL A 164 8.53 -5.90 -5.30
C VAL A 164 9.66 -4.88 -5.40
N LEU A 165 10.84 -5.31 -5.85
CA LEU A 165 12.01 -4.44 -6.02
C LEU A 165 11.72 -3.25 -6.93
N VAL A 166 11.17 -3.51 -8.13
CA VAL A 166 10.87 -2.47 -9.12
C VAL A 166 9.81 -1.51 -8.59
N VAL A 167 8.70 -2.01 -8.04
CA VAL A 167 7.62 -1.16 -7.55
C VAL A 167 8.02 -0.39 -6.30
N ALA A 168 8.77 -0.99 -5.38
CA ALA A 168 9.32 -0.28 -4.22
C ALA A 168 10.26 0.85 -4.67
N TYR A 169 11.16 0.59 -5.62
CA TYR A 169 12.06 1.60 -6.16
C TYR A 169 11.29 2.77 -6.80
N LEU A 170 10.26 2.48 -7.61
CA LEU A 170 9.47 3.51 -8.30
C LEU A 170 8.56 4.31 -7.36
N SER A 171 8.09 3.70 -6.27
CA SER A 171 7.17 4.35 -5.32
C SER A 171 7.87 5.12 -4.21
N LEU A 172 9.15 4.88 -3.96
CA LEU A 172 9.93 5.61 -2.96
C LEU A 172 10.12 7.09 -3.34
N ASP A 173 9.56 7.97 -2.52
CA ASP A 173 9.75 9.42 -2.59
C ASP A 173 11.10 9.84 -1.94
N ALA A 174 12.21 9.43 -2.55
CA ALA A 174 13.57 9.77 -2.11
C ALA A 174 14.37 10.41 -3.26
N PRO A 175 14.95 11.61 -3.08
CA PRO A 175 15.62 12.33 -4.18
C PRO A 175 16.95 11.66 -4.59
N VAL A 176 17.58 10.90 -3.71
CA VAL A 176 18.90 10.29 -3.94
C VAL A 176 18.74 8.84 -4.42
N PHE A 177 19.40 8.52 -5.54
CA PHE A 177 19.36 7.19 -6.18
C PHE A 177 19.77 6.05 -5.24
N LEU A 178 20.88 6.21 -4.51
CA LEU A 178 21.46 5.13 -3.72
C LEU A 178 20.58 4.71 -2.52
N PRO A 179 20.10 5.62 -1.65
CA PRO A 179 19.14 5.28 -0.60
C PRO A 179 17.85 4.65 -1.14
N ARG A 180 17.36 5.14 -2.28
CA ARG A 180 16.19 4.56 -2.96
C ARG A 180 16.44 3.10 -3.37
N ALA A 181 17.59 2.81 -3.98
CA ALA A 181 17.97 1.46 -4.37
C ALA A 181 18.14 0.54 -3.15
N ILE A 182 18.81 1.01 -2.09
CA ILE A 182 19.01 0.24 -0.86
C ILE A 182 17.66 -0.11 -0.22
N LEU A 183 16.78 0.87 -0.05
CA LEU A 183 15.45 0.64 0.53
C LEU A 183 14.60 -0.31 -0.32
N ALA A 184 14.66 -0.19 -1.64
CA ALA A 184 13.94 -1.11 -2.53
C ALA A 184 14.44 -2.56 -2.40
N VAL A 185 15.77 -2.76 -2.29
CA VAL A 185 16.36 -4.07 -2.02
C VAL A 185 15.92 -4.60 -0.65
N LEU A 186 15.95 -3.75 0.38
CA LEU A 186 15.47 -4.13 1.72
C LEU A 186 13.99 -4.51 1.71
N CYS A 187 13.13 -3.81 0.96
CA CYS A 187 11.73 -4.18 0.77
C CYS A 187 11.58 -5.54 0.09
N ALA A 188 12.35 -5.80 -0.97
CA ALA A 188 12.34 -7.09 -1.67
C ALA A 188 12.82 -8.24 -0.78
N LEU A 189 13.83 -8.00 0.06
CA LEU A 189 14.30 -8.99 1.04
C LEU A 189 13.29 -9.18 2.18
N ALA A 190 12.65 -8.11 2.66
CA ALA A 190 11.61 -8.19 3.69
C ALA A 190 10.39 -8.98 3.21
N GLU A 191 10.03 -8.91 1.92
CA GLU A 191 8.97 -9.72 1.32
C GLU A 191 9.23 -11.23 1.45
N ALA A 192 10.52 -11.64 1.47
CA ALA A 192 10.89 -13.04 1.67
C ALA A 192 10.40 -13.59 3.01
N PHE A 193 10.38 -12.74 4.04
CA PHE A 193 9.90 -13.06 5.39
C PHE A 193 8.41 -12.73 5.61
N GLY A 194 7.76 -12.08 4.64
CA GLY A 194 6.35 -11.72 4.69
C GLY A 194 5.44 -12.93 4.46
N GLY A 195 4.18 -12.86 4.91
CA GLY A 195 3.22 -13.97 4.94
C GLY A 195 2.93 -14.69 3.61
N ASP A 196 2.08 -15.72 3.68
CA ASP A 196 1.83 -16.63 2.56
C ASP A 196 1.24 -15.90 1.32
N PRO A 197 1.94 -15.92 0.16
CA PRO A 197 1.46 -15.28 -1.07
C PRO A 197 0.23 -15.97 -1.69
N ARG A 198 -0.17 -17.15 -1.19
CA ARG A 198 -1.29 -17.94 -1.72
C ARG A 198 -2.66 -17.50 -1.20
N LEU A 199 -2.69 -16.74 -0.09
CA LEU A 199 -3.90 -16.17 0.53
C LEU A 199 -4.22 -14.80 -0.07
#